data_AF-A0AA88R8Q1-F1
#
_entry.id   AF-A0AA88R8Q1-F1
#
_cell.length_a   1.000
_cell.length_b   1.000
_cell.length_c   1.000
_cell.angle_alpha   90.00
_cell.angle_beta   90.00
_cell.angle_gamma   90.00
#
_symmetry.space_group_name_H-M   'P 1'
#
loop_
_entity.id
_entity.type
_entity.pdbx_description
1 polymer ?
#
loop_
_entity_poly.entity_id
_entity_poly.type
_entity_poly.pdbx_seq_one_letter_code
_entity_poly.pdbx_strand_id
1 'polypeptide(L)'
;MKLVPMIKICNSVSVSQNITNLFGSIIAAKLLIDRQNRGIAEPELEVPRLGTEVKVLKYITSMEVVMQGTNLLAAIDHLMHLHGHSFYVVCYGFGNFDEKKDPLAYNLEDPPLRNTAAIPRNGWIAIRFRANNPGVWFMHCHLEHHLTWGMDTVFIIENGERPDERILPPPPDMPQC
;
A
#
# COMPACT_ATOMS: atom_id res chain seq x y z
N MET A 1 -21.99 8.39 -27.22
CA MET A 1 -21.77 8.38 -25.76
C MET A 1 -20.30 8.04 -25.54
N LYS A 2 -19.45 9.04 -25.26
CA LYS A 2 -18.00 8.84 -25.11
C LYS A 2 -17.72 8.42 -23.66
N LEU A 3 -17.25 7.19 -23.48
CA LEU A 3 -16.70 6.68 -22.22
C LEU A 3 -15.43 7.47 -21.91
N VAL A 4 -15.39 8.16 -20.77
CA VAL A 4 -14.19 8.84 -20.27
C VAL A 4 -13.51 7.87 -19.29
N PRO A 5 -12.28 7.41 -19.55
CA PRO A 5 -11.58 6.51 -18.64
C PRO A 5 -10.81 7.35 -17.61
N MET A 6 -11.21 7.35 -16.35
CA MET A 6 -10.48 8.06 -15.29
C MET A 6 -10.82 7.45 -13.93
N ILE A 7 -9.86 6.72 -13.35
CA ILE A 7 -9.53 6.58 -11.93
C ILE A 7 -8.36 5.59 -11.90
N LYS A 8 -7.22 5.99 -11.33
CA LYS A 8 -6.09 5.15 -10.94
C LYS A 8 -5.18 6.02 -10.05
N ILE A 9 -4.33 5.36 -9.30
CA ILE A 9 -3.44 5.92 -8.27
C ILE A 9 -2.06 6.14 -8.89
N CYS A 10 -1.37 7.23 -8.53
CA CYS A 10 -0.10 7.56 -9.17
C CYS A 10 1.05 6.66 -8.69
N ASN A 11 1.89 6.29 -9.65
CA ASN A 11 3.10 5.51 -9.50
C ASN A 11 4.19 6.39 -8.89
N SER A 12 4.56 6.06 -7.65
CA SER A 12 5.95 6.06 -7.21
C SER A 12 5.98 5.57 -5.76
N VAL A 13 6.42 4.33 -5.55
CA VAL A 13 6.82 3.89 -4.21
C VAL A 13 8.21 4.44 -3.97
N SER A 14 8.29 5.69 -3.49
CA SER A 14 9.53 6.23 -2.95
C SER A 14 9.80 5.55 -1.60
N VAL A 15 10.69 4.56 -1.58
CA VAL A 15 11.17 3.97 -0.31
C VAL A 15 12.12 4.97 0.32
N SER A 16 11.64 5.71 1.32
CA SER A 16 12.55 6.42 2.22
C SER A 16 13.08 5.42 3.23
N GLN A 17 14.37 5.09 3.10
CA GLN A 17 15.09 4.30 4.09
C GLN A 17 15.50 5.18 5.26
N ASN A 18 14.99 4.85 6.44
CA ASN A 18 15.51 5.11 7.80
C ASN A 18 14.46 5.71 8.72
N ILE A 19 13.77 4.86 9.47
CA ILE A 19 13.35 5.19 10.83
C ILE A 19 13.90 4.07 11.73
N THR A 20 15.02 4.36 12.38
CA THR A 20 15.57 3.51 13.44
C THR A 20 14.76 3.79 14.71
N ASN A 21 14.09 2.78 15.28
CA ASN A 21 14.20 2.44 16.71
C ASN A 21 13.30 1.25 17.16
N LEU A 22 13.90 0.48 18.09
CA LEU A 22 13.38 -0.55 19.00
C LEU A 22 12.77 -1.86 18.46
N PHE A 23 12.35 -1.91 17.20
CA PHE A 23 12.19 -3.17 16.47
C PHE A 23 12.94 -3.01 15.15
N GLY A 24 13.78 -3.98 14.77
CA GLY A 24 14.74 -3.86 13.67
C GLY A 24 14.21 -3.14 12.42
N SER A 25 15.08 -2.36 11.77
CA SER A 25 14.87 -1.53 10.58
C SER A 25 13.46 -1.60 9.98
N ILE A 26 12.57 -0.69 10.38
CA ILE A 26 11.27 -0.50 9.74
C ILE A 26 11.55 0.08 8.35
N ILE A 27 11.22 -0.67 7.30
CA ILE A 27 11.19 -0.14 5.95
C ILE A 27 9.81 0.50 5.79
N ALA A 28 9.77 1.83 5.86
CA ALA A 28 8.58 2.55 5.42
C ALA A 28 8.49 2.40 3.89
N ALA A 29 7.59 1.55 3.39
CA ALA A 29 7.15 1.67 2.01
C ALA A 29 6.04 2.70 2.00
N LYS A 30 6.52 3.93 1.96
CA LYS A 30 5.77 5.06 1.51
C LYS A 30 5.26 4.74 0.09
N LEU A 31 3.99 4.31 -0.01
CA LEU A 31 3.19 4.48 -1.22
C LEU A 31 2.69 5.94 -1.24
N LEU A 32 3.62 6.86 -1.01
CA LEU A 32 3.40 8.26 -1.31
C LEU A 32 4.10 8.46 -2.64
N ILE A 33 3.25 8.81 -3.59
CA ILE A 33 3.57 9.53 -4.80
C ILE A 33 4.76 10.46 -4.52
N ASP A 34 5.93 10.08 -5.03
CA ASP A 34 7.24 10.66 -4.85
C ASP A 34 7.23 12.14 -5.23
N ARG A 35 7.64 12.97 -4.28
CA ARG A 35 7.93 14.39 -4.54
C ARG A 35 9.28 14.82 -3.99
N GLN A 36 10.34 14.06 -4.24
CA GLN A 36 11.70 14.55 -4.00
C GLN A 36 12.46 14.74 -5.33
N ASN A 37 12.31 15.93 -5.95
CA ASN A 37 13.24 16.62 -6.89
C ASN A 37 12.67 17.08 -8.25
N ARG A 38 11.66 17.98 -8.28
CA ARG A 38 11.57 18.97 -9.38
C ARG A 38 11.10 20.32 -8.84
N GLY A 39 11.85 21.36 -9.18
CA GLY A 39 11.59 22.74 -8.79
C GLY A 39 10.26 23.25 -9.33
N ILE A 40 9.68 24.18 -8.57
CA ILE A 40 8.68 25.20 -8.90
C ILE A 40 7.92 24.98 -10.22
N ALA A 41 6.76 24.33 -10.11
CA ALA A 41 5.59 24.56 -10.96
C ALA A 41 4.34 24.15 -10.15
N GLU A 42 3.21 24.80 -10.46
CA GLU A 42 1.82 24.53 -10.02
C GLU A 42 1.54 23.07 -9.59
N PRO A 43 0.60 22.79 -8.67
CA PRO A 43 0.31 21.41 -8.28
C PRO A 43 -0.27 20.66 -9.48
N GLU A 44 0.63 20.03 -10.25
CA GLU A 44 0.30 19.18 -11.37
C GLU A 44 -0.52 18.03 -10.81
N LEU A 45 -1.77 17.91 -11.27
CA LEU A 45 -2.63 16.80 -10.89
C LEU A 45 -1.96 15.52 -11.39
N GLU A 46 -1.43 14.74 -10.46
CA GLU A 46 -0.82 13.46 -10.78
C GLU A 46 -1.91 12.47 -11.18
N VAL A 47 -2.13 12.41 -12.49
CA VAL A 47 -3.03 11.43 -13.09
C VAL A 47 -2.29 10.10 -13.25
N PRO A 48 -2.98 9.01 -12.95
CA PRO A 48 -2.40 7.69 -13.08
C PRO A 48 -2.13 7.25 -14.51
N ARG A 49 -1.29 6.21 -14.64
CA ARG A 49 -1.01 5.55 -15.91
C ARG A 49 -1.48 4.11 -15.90
N LEU A 50 -1.83 3.58 -17.07
CA LEU A 50 -2.04 2.15 -17.23
C LEU A 50 -0.68 1.44 -17.11
N GLY A 51 -0.60 0.47 -16.20
CA GLY A 51 0.60 -0.33 -16.00
C GLY A 51 0.30 -1.52 -15.09
N THR A 52 1.22 -2.46 -15.07
CA THR A 52 1.24 -3.62 -14.16
C THR A 52 2.53 -3.52 -13.37
N GLU A 53 2.45 -2.96 -12.16
CA GLU A 53 3.61 -2.74 -11.29
C GLU A 53 3.47 -3.51 -9.99
N VAL A 54 4.59 -4.03 -9.50
CA VAL A 54 4.65 -4.87 -8.30
C VAL A 54 5.71 -4.33 -7.35
N LYS A 55 5.53 -4.56 -6.05
CA LYS A 55 6.52 -4.24 -5.03
C LYS A 55 7.16 -5.52 -4.50
N VAL A 56 8.44 -5.70 -4.81
CA VAL A 56 9.24 -6.82 -4.28
C VAL A 56 9.78 -6.45 -2.90
N LEU A 57 9.60 -7.35 -1.93
CA LEU A 57 9.98 -7.21 -0.53
C LEU A 57 10.81 -8.42 -0.09
N LYS A 58 11.85 -8.17 0.71
CA LYS A 58 12.60 -9.25 1.35
C LYS A 58 11.75 -9.91 2.44
N TYR A 59 11.92 -11.21 2.65
CA TYR A 59 11.31 -11.93 3.76
C TYR A 59 11.60 -11.23 5.10
N ILE A 60 10.60 -11.23 5.99
CA ILE A 60 10.65 -10.64 7.34
C ILE A 60 10.73 -9.09 7.38
N THR A 61 10.70 -8.41 6.24
CA THR A 61 10.66 -6.93 6.20
C THR A 61 9.46 -6.38 6.98
N SER A 62 9.70 -5.47 7.91
CA SER A 62 8.66 -4.67 8.58
C SER A 62 8.26 -3.51 7.68
N MET A 63 6.98 -3.46 7.33
CA MET A 63 6.42 -2.53 6.36
C MET A 63 5.48 -1.56 7.05
N GLU A 64 5.69 -0.27 6.81
CA GLU A 64 4.65 0.75 7.00
C GLU A 64 4.14 1.20 5.64
N VAL A 65 2.82 1.21 5.48
CA VAL A 65 2.14 1.69 4.28
C VAL A 65 1.17 2.78 4.68
N VAL A 66 1.38 3.98 4.14
CA VAL A 66 0.45 5.10 4.28
C VAL A 66 -0.31 5.24 2.98
N MET A 67 -1.64 5.21 3.08
CA MET A 67 -2.54 5.35 1.94
C MET A 67 -3.30 6.66 2.06
N GLN A 68 -3.20 7.50 1.02
CA GLN A 68 -3.84 8.80 0.95
C GLN A 68 -5.11 8.74 0.09
N GLY A 69 -6.26 8.98 0.71
CA GLY A 69 -7.52 9.25 0.03
C GLY A 69 -7.49 10.65 -0.58
N THR A 70 -7.85 10.75 -1.85
CA THR A 70 -7.90 12.03 -2.57
C THR A 70 -9.32 12.58 -2.63
N ASN A 71 -9.50 13.78 -3.19
CA ASN A 71 -10.81 14.36 -3.47
C ASN A 71 -11.16 14.38 -4.97
N LEU A 72 -10.58 13.48 -5.76
CA LEU A 72 -10.78 13.44 -7.20
C LEU A 72 -12.17 12.89 -7.57
N LEU A 73 -12.82 13.48 -8.58
CA LEU A 73 -14.16 13.11 -9.07
C LEU A 73 -15.23 13.13 -7.95
N ALA A 74 -15.87 11.98 -7.72
CA ALA A 74 -16.76 11.74 -6.61
C ALA A 74 -15.98 10.94 -5.57
N ALA A 75 -15.16 11.66 -4.80
CA ALA A 75 -14.35 11.06 -3.76
C ALA A 75 -15.24 10.21 -2.84
N ILE A 76 -14.79 9.05 -2.37
CA ILE A 76 -15.52 8.24 -1.39
C ILE A 76 -14.50 7.60 -0.47
N ASP A 77 -14.98 6.89 0.55
CA ASP A 77 -14.10 6.05 1.36
C ASP A 77 -13.72 4.79 0.57
N HIS A 78 -12.46 4.38 0.67
CA HIS A 78 -11.94 3.21 -0.05
C HIS A 78 -11.59 2.09 0.92
N LEU A 79 -12.25 0.94 0.80
CA LEU A 79 -11.95 -0.23 1.63
C LEU A 79 -10.76 -0.98 1.02
N MET A 80 -9.56 -0.81 1.57
CA MET A 80 -8.36 -1.48 1.08
C MET A 80 -8.16 -2.81 1.78
N HIS A 81 -8.00 -3.86 0.99
CA HIS A 81 -7.79 -5.23 1.44
C HIS A 81 -6.40 -5.73 1.00
N LEU A 82 -5.72 -6.48 1.88
CA LEU A 82 -4.44 -7.12 1.60
C LEU A 82 -4.56 -8.64 1.75
N HIS A 83 -4.21 -9.37 0.71
CA HIS A 83 -4.16 -10.82 0.73
C HIS A 83 -2.93 -11.33 1.50
N GLY A 84 -3.04 -12.55 2.05
CA GLY A 84 -1.93 -13.26 2.71
C GLY A 84 -1.43 -12.67 4.03
N HIS A 85 -1.92 -11.50 4.44
CA HIS A 85 -1.51 -10.81 5.66
C HIS A 85 -2.71 -10.17 6.36
N SER A 86 -2.63 -10.10 7.68
CA SER A 86 -3.30 -9.05 8.43
C SER A 86 -2.29 -7.96 8.77
N PHE A 87 -2.78 -6.75 8.98
CA PHE A 87 -2.01 -5.56 9.30
C PHE A 87 -2.61 -4.83 10.51
N TYR A 88 -1.76 -4.12 11.23
CA TYR A 88 -2.15 -3.23 12.31
C TYR A 88 -2.50 -1.86 11.72
N VAL A 89 -3.69 -1.34 12.02
CA VAL A 89 -4.02 0.06 11.69
C VAL A 89 -3.50 0.94 12.81
N VAL A 90 -2.39 1.64 12.57
CA VAL A 90 -1.70 2.40 13.62
C VAL A 90 -2.24 3.81 13.78
N CYS A 91 -2.76 4.42 12.71
CA CYS A 91 -3.42 5.71 12.78
C CYS A 91 -4.22 5.99 11.49
N TYR A 92 -5.11 6.96 11.55
CA TYR A 92 -5.78 7.53 10.39
C TYR A 92 -6.13 9.00 10.68
N GLY A 93 -6.35 9.77 9.64
CA GLY A 93 -6.67 11.19 9.77
C GLY A 93 -7.38 11.74 8.55
N PHE A 94 -7.76 13.01 8.63
CA PHE A 94 -8.30 13.78 7.50
C PHE A 94 -7.25 14.77 6.99
N GLY A 95 -7.40 15.20 5.75
CA GLY A 95 -6.42 16.01 5.03
C GLY A 95 -5.27 15.17 4.46
N ASN A 96 -4.17 15.84 4.18
CA ASN A 96 -2.96 15.21 3.67
C ASN A 96 -2.08 14.75 4.83
N PHE A 97 -1.54 13.54 4.75
CA PHE A 97 -0.60 13.01 5.72
C PHE A 97 0.66 13.90 5.85
N ASP A 98 1.00 14.29 7.08
CA ASP A 98 2.21 15.02 7.45
C ASP A 98 3.20 14.07 8.15
N GLU A 99 4.23 13.65 7.41
CA GLU A 99 5.22 12.66 7.86
C GLU A 99 5.98 13.05 9.13
N LYS A 100 5.99 14.34 9.48
CA LYS A 100 6.70 14.83 10.68
C LYS A 100 5.79 14.88 11.90
N LYS A 101 4.47 14.92 11.71
CA LYS A 101 3.50 15.14 12.80
C LYS A 101 2.64 13.92 13.06
N ASP A 102 2.08 13.34 12.00
CA ASP A 102 1.10 12.26 12.13
C ASP A 102 1.68 10.98 12.76
N PRO A 103 2.94 10.57 12.48
CA PRO A 103 3.56 9.45 13.18
C PRO A 103 3.66 9.60 14.70
N LEU A 104 3.62 10.84 15.22
CA LEU A 104 3.64 11.08 16.67
C LEU A 104 2.32 10.68 17.34
N ALA A 105 1.24 10.53 16.58
CA ALA A 105 -0.08 10.13 17.05
C ALA A 105 -0.39 8.64 16.79
N TYR A 106 0.60 7.85 16.35
CA TYR A 106 0.39 6.43 16.10
C TYR A 106 0.09 5.66 17.39
N ASN A 107 -0.95 4.83 17.36
CA ASN A 107 -1.15 3.80 18.36
C ASN A 107 -0.16 2.66 18.10
N LEU A 108 0.87 2.58 18.95
CA LEU A 108 1.91 1.53 18.90
C LEU A 108 1.80 0.53 20.05
N GLU A 109 0.80 0.67 20.92
CA GLU A 109 0.60 -0.19 22.08
C GLU A 109 -0.38 -1.32 21.77
N ASP A 110 -1.58 -0.98 21.27
CA ASP A 110 -2.66 -1.95 21.00
C ASP A 110 -3.46 -1.67 19.70
N PRO A 111 -2.80 -1.42 18.56
CA PRO A 111 -3.51 -1.14 17.32
C PRO A 111 -4.37 -2.34 16.87
N PRO A 112 -5.56 -2.10 16.30
CA PRO A 112 -6.42 -3.17 15.82
C PRO A 112 -5.78 -3.92 14.65
N LEU A 113 -5.76 -5.26 14.74
CA LEU A 113 -5.35 -6.15 13.66
C LEU A 113 -6.54 -6.39 12.70
N ARG A 114 -6.33 -6.10 11.42
CA ARG A 114 -7.34 -6.18 10.35
C ARG A 114 -6.71 -6.70 9.05
N ASN A 115 -7.53 -7.15 8.11
CA ASN A 115 -7.10 -7.45 6.74
C ASN A 115 -7.71 -6.48 5.71
N THR A 116 -8.70 -5.68 6.14
CA THR A 116 -9.37 -4.66 5.34
C THR A 116 -9.61 -3.42 6.20
N ALA A 117 -9.33 -2.23 5.68
CA ALA A 117 -9.58 -0.97 6.37
C ALA A 117 -10.01 0.13 5.41
N ALA A 118 -10.82 1.07 5.89
CA ALA A 118 -11.29 2.22 5.13
C ALA A 118 -10.22 3.33 5.12
N ILE A 119 -9.86 3.80 3.93
CA ILE A 119 -9.20 5.09 3.74
C ILE A 119 -10.32 6.15 3.70
N PRO A 120 -10.33 7.13 4.63
CA PRO A 120 -11.32 8.20 4.58
C PRO A 120 -11.17 9.05 3.31
N ARG A 121 -12.30 9.53 2.78
CA ARG A 121 -12.33 10.57 1.74
C ARG A 121 -11.51 11.76 2.20
N ASN A 122 -10.60 12.24 1.35
CA ASN A 122 -9.72 13.38 1.65
C ASN A 122 -9.04 13.21 3.02
N GLY A 123 -8.52 12.01 3.27
CA GLY A 123 -7.85 11.63 4.50
C GLY A 123 -6.80 10.57 4.24
N TRP A 124 -6.26 9.97 5.28
CA TRP A 124 -5.20 8.99 5.16
C TRP A 124 -5.34 7.92 6.24
N ILE A 125 -4.69 6.79 6.00
CA ILE A 125 -4.56 5.70 6.96
C ILE A 125 -3.13 5.16 6.89
N ALA A 126 -2.54 4.90 8.05
CA ALA A 126 -1.25 4.26 8.20
C ALA A 126 -1.46 2.84 8.73
N ILE A 127 -0.92 1.86 8.01
CA ILE A 127 -0.94 0.45 8.41
C ILE A 127 0.48 -0.10 8.54
N ARG A 128 0.67 -1.07 9.43
CA ARG A 128 1.92 -1.82 9.57
C ARG A 128 1.70 -3.31 9.46
N PHE A 129 2.55 -3.99 8.71
CA PHE A 129 2.57 -5.45 8.65
C PHE A 129 4.00 -5.96 8.51
N ARG A 130 4.19 -7.26 8.77
CA ARG A 130 5.46 -7.92 8.55
C ARG A 130 5.33 -8.82 7.33
N ALA A 131 6.25 -8.68 6.38
CA ALA A 131 6.32 -9.49 5.16
C ALA A 131 6.87 -10.89 5.47
N ASN A 132 6.16 -11.69 6.27
CA ASN A 132 6.59 -12.99 6.78
C ASN A 132 5.90 -14.18 6.10
N ASN A 133 5.18 -13.94 5.01
CA ASN A 133 4.52 -14.96 4.20
C ASN A 133 5.03 -14.86 2.75
N PRO A 134 5.98 -15.72 2.32
CA PRO A 134 6.55 -15.66 0.97
C PRO A 134 5.50 -15.97 -0.09
N GLY A 135 5.48 -15.20 -1.17
CA GLY A 135 4.52 -15.37 -2.25
C GLY A 135 4.13 -14.08 -2.95
N VAL A 136 3.00 -14.12 -3.63
CA VAL A 136 2.48 -13.03 -4.46
C VAL A 136 1.12 -12.62 -3.90
N TRP A 137 1.05 -11.43 -3.31
CA TRP A 137 -0.10 -10.99 -2.51
C TRP A 137 -0.74 -9.76 -3.10
N PHE A 138 -2.02 -9.88 -3.44
CA PHE A 138 -2.79 -8.81 -4.05
C PHE A 138 -3.27 -7.83 -2.97
N MET A 139 -3.10 -6.53 -3.23
CA MET A 139 -3.69 -5.46 -2.42
C MET A 139 -4.58 -4.61 -3.31
N HIS A 140 -5.83 -4.43 -2.93
CA HIS A 140 -6.78 -3.74 -3.79
C HIS A 140 -7.92 -3.08 -3.01
N CYS A 141 -8.60 -2.16 -3.68
CA CYS A 141 -9.89 -1.69 -3.19
C CYS A 141 -10.92 -2.82 -3.29
N HIS A 142 -11.67 -3.05 -2.22
CA HIS A 142 -12.70 -4.08 -2.12
C HIS A 142 -14.05 -3.64 -2.68
N LEU A 143 -14.07 -2.53 -3.42
CA LEU A 143 -15.18 -2.12 -4.29
C LEU A 143 -14.86 -2.60 -5.70
N GLU A 144 -15.67 -3.53 -6.22
CA GLU A 144 -15.41 -4.23 -7.49
C GLU A 144 -15.19 -3.28 -8.68
N HIS A 145 -15.92 -2.17 -8.74
CA HIS A 145 -15.72 -1.15 -9.76
C HIS A 145 -14.31 -0.53 -9.69
N HIS A 146 -13.82 -0.24 -8.48
CA HIS A 146 -12.49 0.32 -8.30
C HIS A 146 -11.38 -0.71 -8.57
N LEU A 147 -11.59 -1.97 -8.18
CA LEU A 147 -10.69 -3.06 -8.51
C LEU A 147 -10.55 -3.19 -10.04
N THR A 148 -11.64 -3.32 -10.77
CA THR A 148 -11.61 -3.45 -12.24
C THR A 148 -11.09 -2.20 -12.96
N TRP A 149 -11.13 -1.02 -12.33
CA TRP A 149 -10.50 0.20 -12.85
C TRP A 149 -8.99 0.27 -12.56
N GLY A 150 -8.46 -0.67 -11.77
CA GLY A 150 -7.03 -0.79 -11.45
C GLY A 150 -6.61 -0.04 -10.19
N MET A 151 -7.48 0.03 -9.18
CA MET A 151 -7.13 0.46 -7.83
C MET A 151 -6.53 -0.71 -7.04
N ASP A 152 -5.37 -1.15 -7.50
CA ASP A 152 -4.70 -2.33 -7.02
C ASP A 152 -3.18 -2.26 -7.14
N THR A 153 -2.51 -3.17 -6.44
CA THR A 153 -1.08 -3.46 -6.57
C THR A 153 -0.80 -4.87 -6.04
N VAL A 154 0.43 -5.34 -6.23
CA VAL A 154 0.88 -6.67 -5.77
C VAL A 154 2.17 -6.53 -4.97
N PHE A 155 2.22 -7.17 -3.80
CA PHE A 155 3.44 -7.40 -3.06
C PHE A 155 4.00 -8.78 -3.38
N ILE A 156 5.24 -8.83 -3.85
CA ILE A 156 5.99 -10.08 -4.00
C ILE A 156 6.92 -10.18 -2.80
N ILE A 157 6.72 -11.16 -1.95
CA ILE A 157 7.58 -11.42 -0.80
C ILE A 157 8.50 -12.57 -1.17
N GLU A 158 9.79 -12.27 -1.20
CA GLU A 158 10.84 -13.24 -1.50
C GLU A 158 10.89 -14.35 -0.46
N ASN A 159 11.46 -15.49 -0.86
CA ASN A 159 11.74 -16.59 0.04
C ASN A 159 12.74 -16.18 1.12
N GLY A 160 12.56 -16.71 2.32
CA GLY A 160 13.58 -16.71 3.37
C GLY A 160 14.62 -17.80 3.17
N GLU A 161 15.46 -18.00 4.18
CA GLU A 161 16.59 -18.92 4.11
C GLU A 161 16.13 -20.37 4.35
N ARG A 162 15.26 -20.57 5.35
CA ARG A 162 14.84 -21.91 5.78
C ARG A 162 13.78 -22.51 4.85
N PRO A 163 13.67 -23.86 4.78
CA PRO A 163 12.66 -24.51 3.95
C PRO A 163 11.21 -24.10 4.26
N ASP A 164 10.88 -23.81 5.52
CA ASP A 164 9.57 -23.32 5.98
C ASP A 164 9.29 -21.86 5.60
N GLU A 165 10.30 -21.13 5.15
CA GLU A 165 10.21 -19.74 4.72
C GLU A 165 10.15 -19.61 3.20
N ARG A 166 9.69 -20.65 2.50
CA ARG A 166 9.64 -20.70 1.03
C ARG A 166 8.23 -20.96 0.53
N ILE A 167 7.90 -20.36 -0.61
CA ILE A 167 6.68 -20.72 -1.32
C ILE A 167 6.73 -22.18 -1.78
N LEU A 168 5.58 -22.86 -1.69
CA LEU A 168 5.41 -24.21 -2.21
C LEU A 168 5.49 -24.23 -3.74
N PRO A 169 5.94 -25.34 -4.36
CA PRO A 169 5.85 -25.49 -5.80
C PRO A 169 4.38 -25.39 -6.27
N PRO A 170 4.13 -24.87 -7.48
CA PRO A 170 2.78 -24.78 -8.01
C PRO A 170 2.16 -26.18 -8.16
N PRO A 171 0.86 -26.37 -7.82
CA PRO A 171 0.16 -27.62 -8.06
C PRO A 171 0.18 -28.01 -9.55
N PRO A 172 0.22 -29.32 -9.87
CA PRO A 172 0.30 -29.79 -11.27
C PRO A 172 -0.97 -29.53 -12.08
N ASP A 173 -2.09 -29.24 -11.42
CA ASP A 173 -3.42 -29.01 -11.98
C ASP A 173 -3.80 -27.51 -12.05
N MET A 174 -2.82 -26.61 -11.92
CA MET A 174 -3.05 -25.18 -12.12
C MET A 174 -3.64 -24.89 -13.52
N PRO A 175 -4.71 -24.07 -13.63
CA PRO A 175 -5.30 -23.70 -14.91
C PRO A 175 -4.27 -23.07 -15.86
N GLN A 176 -4.40 -23.34 -17.16
CA GLN A 176 -3.60 -22.66 -18.19
C GLN A 176 -4.05 -21.21 -18.32
N CYS A 177 -3.09 -20.33 -18.61
CA CYS A 177 -3.31 -18.90 -18.86
C CYS A 177 -4.05 -18.64 -20.18
#